data_AF-A0A2V4VRN3-F1
#
_entry.id   AF-A0A2V4VRN3-F1
#
_cell.length_a   1.000
_cell.length_b   1.000
_cell.length_c   1.000
_cell.angle_alpha   90.00
_cell.angle_beta   90.00
_cell.angle_gamma   90.00
#
_symmetry.space_group_name_H-M   'P 1'
#
loop_
_entity.id
_entity.type
_entity.pdbx_description
1 polymer ?
#
loop_
_entity_poly.entity_id
_entity_poly.type
_entity_poly.pdbx_seq_one_letter_code
_entity_poly.pdbx_strand_id
1 'polypeptide(L)'
;MLTTNTQYNKLSITMTSKPMQTSKDNQNLDLETNTSTFTINNLIDAQVDFMQQWLRQQAEPLSMEAWQWFGAQPLNKYISRDNLQHLMSDWLLSQPMTAVMRKDIRDILHTVIYHPVNDNVPLSELVDDTQVETLANYVGSHEQQRNVLIHTLVGNETFADLLTQTLYHAINDFMESTLDKAGGVGKLMKLGRSSFEKATNRNLDEKLQAYLHRNIKDLTRRAEANAQAHLSNEEVARLLVTGWARIKEQPVSHLQTYLHDETDNSSIDHIEASIQQSYNRLRVSPYLHTLAVASIDTWYDNHQADTIATVAASLHIDEQAMTQFSTALLPVVHDALDSPWFVAHIREMLEAFYAQSHIKEGLALNNE
;
A
#
# COMPACT_ATOMS: atom_id res chain seq x y z
N MET A 1 -30.49 17.16 -14.23
CA MET A 1 -31.40 17.55 -15.32
C MET A 1 -30.71 18.57 -16.22
N LEU A 2 -30.34 18.17 -17.44
CA LEU A 2 -30.33 18.95 -18.69
C LEU A 2 -29.56 18.13 -19.74
N THR A 3 -30.32 17.48 -20.60
CA THR A 3 -29.90 16.70 -21.77
C THR A 3 -30.01 17.56 -23.02
N THR A 4 -29.03 17.51 -23.93
CA THR A 4 -29.16 18.03 -25.30
C THR A 4 -28.75 16.95 -26.31
N ASN A 5 -29.77 16.37 -26.93
CA ASN A 5 -29.70 15.55 -28.15
C ASN A 5 -29.54 16.45 -29.38
N THR A 6 -28.81 16.01 -30.41
CA THR A 6 -29.03 16.53 -31.77
C THR A 6 -28.85 15.39 -32.78
N GLN A 7 -29.98 14.97 -33.37
CA GLN A 7 -30.10 14.05 -34.49
C GLN A 7 -30.29 14.87 -35.77
N TYR A 8 -29.49 14.63 -36.81
CA TYR A 8 -29.73 15.19 -38.14
C TYR A 8 -30.20 14.09 -39.09
N ASN A 9 -31.42 14.28 -39.62
CA ASN A 9 -32.04 13.47 -40.65
C ASN A 9 -32.27 14.38 -41.87
N LYS A 10 -31.83 13.98 -43.06
CA LYS A 10 -32.21 14.63 -44.33
C LYS A 10 -32.49 13.59 -45.41
N LEU A 11 -33.78 13.45 -45.71
CA LEU A 11 -34.36 12.84 -46.91
C LEU A 11 -34.17 13.76 -48.12
N SER A 12 -33.96 13.20 -49.32
CA SER A 12 -34.47 13.78 -50.59
C SER A 12 -34.46 12.79 -51.76
N ILE A 13 -35.67 12.33 -52.10
CA ILE A 13 -36.34 12.31 -53.43
C ILE A 13 -35.76 11.48 -54.60
N THR A 14 -36.61 10.53 -55.03
CA THR A 14 -36.66 9.72 -56.25
C THR A 14 -36.93 10.53 -57.53
N MET A 15 -36.28 10.16 -58.65
CA MET A 15 -36.75 10.43 -60.02
C MET A 15 -36.51 9.20 -60.91
N THR A 16 -37.59 8.74 -61.54
CA THR A 16 -37.71 7.62 -62.48
C THR A 16 -37.37 8.00 -63.91
N SER A 17 -36.64 7.15 -64.65
CA SER A 17 -36.75 7.03 -66.11
C SER A 17 -36.29 5.66 -66.64
N LYS A 18 -37.19 4.96 -67.35
CA LYS A 18 -36.92 3.92 -68.38
C LYS A 18 -37.03 4.63 -69.76
N PRO A 19 -36.51 4.11 -70.90
CA PRO A 19 -36.47 2.72 -71.40
C PRO A 19 -35.08 2.32 -71.99
N MET A 20 -34.75 1.11 -72.49
CA MET A 20 -35.22 0.41 -73.70
C MET A 20 -34.47 -0.93 -73.86
N GLN A 21 -35.15 -1.97 -74.36
CA GLN A 21 -34.59 -3.29 -74.69
C GLN A 21 -33.77 -3.28 -75.99
N THR A 22 -32.68 -4.05 -76.04
CA THR A 22 -32.34 -4.89 -77.21
C THR A 22 -31.70 -6.20 -76.76
N SER A 23 -32.22 -7.29 -77.33
CA SER A 23 -31.82 -8.68 -77.16
C SER A 23 -30.52 -8.98 -77.89
N LYS A 24 -29.65 -9.82 -77.30
CA LYS A 24 -28.95 -10.90 -78.01
C LYS A 24 -28.71 -12.08 -77.06
N ASP A 25 -29.30 -13.21 -77.44
CA ASP A 25 -28.97 -14.55 -76.99
C ASP A 25 -27.45 -14.79 -76.98
N ASN A 26 -26.96 -15.46 -75.95
CA ASN A 26 -26.26 -16.73 -76.16
C ASN A 26 -26.22 -17.55 -74.87
N GLN A 27 -26.64 -18.80 -75.05
CA GLN A 27 -26.62 -19.89 -74.09
C GLN A 27 -25.20 -20.17 -73.62
N ASN A 28 -25.04 -20.30 -72.31
CA ASN A 28 -24.24 -21.36 -71.68
C ASN A 28 -24.69 -21.46 -70.22
N LEU A 29 -25.69 -22.32 -69.99
CA LEU A 29 -25.87 -22.96 -68.70
C LEU A 29 -24.72 -23.96 -68.53
N ASP A 30 -23.59 -23.49 -68.01
CA ASP A 30 -22.74 -24.38 -67.24
C ASP A 30 -23.42 -24.53 -65.88
N LEU A 31 -24.09 -25.67 -65.71
CA LEU A 31 -24.40 -26.20 -64.40
C LEU A 31 -23.06 -26.49 -63.71
N GLU A 32 -22.49 -25.47 -63.06
CA GLU A 32 -21.53 -25.68 -62.00
C GLU A 32 -22.26 -26.44 -60.89
N THR A 33 -22.01 -27.75 -60.87
CA THR A 33 -22.18 -28.58 -59.70
C THR A 33 -21.44 -27.92 -58.54
N ASN A 34 -22.17 -27.19 -57.71
CA ASN A 34 -21.78 -26.75 -56.37
C ASN A 34 -21.63 -27.99 -55.46
N THR A 35 -20.66 -28.85 -55.78
CA THR A 35 -20.03 -29.71 -54.79
C THR A 35 -19.00 -28.83 -54.09
N SER A 36 -19.38 -28.26 -52.96
CA SER A 36 -18.50 -27.56 -52.03
C SER A 36 -17.35 -28.49 -51.68
N THR A 37 -16.23 -28.40 -52.39
CA THR A 37 -15.02 -29.14 -52.06
C THR A 37 -14.52 -28.60 -50.73
N PHE A 38 -14.79 -29.36 -49.66
CA PHE A 38 -14.36 -29.05 -48.31
C PHE A 38 -12.83 -29.08 -48.29
N THR A 39 -12.18 -27.92 -48.27
CA THR A 39 -10.73 -27.83 -48.19
C THR A 39 -10.28 -28.02 -46.74
N ILE A 40 -9.06 -28.51 -46.53
CA ILE A 40 -8.46 -28.62 -45.18
C ILE A 40 -8.48 -27.25 -44.47
N ASN A 41 -8.28 -26.15 -45.21
CA ASN A 41 -8.36 -24.80 -44.65
C ASN A 41 -9.76 -24.45 -44.11
N ASN A 42 -10.82 -24.81 -44.85
CA ASN A 42 -12.20 -24.60 -44.37
C ASN A 42 -12.49 -25.46 -43.12
N LEU A 43 -11.92 -26.66 -43.04
CA LEU A 43 -12.04 -27.52 -41.85
C LEU A 43 -11.30 -26.92 -40.64
N ILE A 44 -10.10 -26.40 -40.86
CA ILE A 44 -9.32 -25.72 -39.83
C ILE A 44 -10.09 -24.51 -39.30
N ASP A 45 -10.62 -23.67 -40.19
CA ASP A 45 -11.41 -22.49 -39.79
C ASP A 45 -12.65 -22.88 -38.97
N ALA A 46 -13.39 -23.90 -39.42
CA ALA A 46 -14.53 -24.42 -38.67
C ALA A 46 -14.14 -25.00 -37.30
N GLN A 47 -12.96 -25.61 -37.18
CA GLN A 47 -12.46 -26.14 -35.92
C GLN A 47 -11.99 -25.05 -34.96
N VAL A 48 -11.41 -23.97 -35.48
CA VAL A 48 -11.09 -22.78 -34.68
C VAL A 48 -12.37 -22.19 -34.09
N ASP A 49 -13.39 -21.95 -34.92
CA ASP A 49 -14.68 -21.40 -34.49
C ASP A 49 -15.33 -22.29 -33.42
N PHE A 50 -15.33 -23.62 -33.65
CA PHE A 50 -15.84 -24.59 -32.68
C PHE A 50 -15.08 -24.51 -31.35
N MET A 51 -13.75 -24.49 -31.37
CA MET A 51 -12.94 -24.42 -30.15
C MET A 51 -13.19 -23.14 -29.38
N GLN A 52 -13.29 -22.00 -30.05
CA GLN A 52 -13.63 -20.73 -29.39
C GLN A 52 -15.00 -20.81 -28.71
N GLN A 53 -16.03 -21.29 -29.42
CA GLN A 53 -17.38 -21.40 -28.87
C GLN A 53 -17.47 -22.40 -27.72
N TRP A 54 -16.82 -23.56 -27.86
CA TRP A 54 -16.81 -24.59 -26.83
C TRP A 54 -16.07 -24.12 -25.58
N LEU A 55 -14.88 -23.53 -25.73
CA LEU A 55 -14.10 -23.02 -24.59
C LEU A 55 -14.81 -21.89 -23.86
N ARG A 56 -15.53 -21.01 -24.56
CA ARG A 56 -16.39 -19.99 -23.91
C ARG A 56 -17.43 -20.62 -23.00
N GLN A 57 -18.11 -21.67 -23.47
CA GLN A 57 -19.15 -22.34 -22.69
C GLN A 57 -18.57 -23.14 -21.52
N GLN A 58 -17.35 -23.64 -21.67
CA GLN A 58 -16.72 -24.53 -20.70
C GLN A 58 -15.72 -23.83 -19.75
N ALA A 59 -15.42 -22.54 -19.96
CA ALA A 59 -14.39 -21.82 -19.19
C ALA A 59 -14.62 -21.89 -17.68
N GLU A 60 -15.82 -21.55 -17.20
CA GLU A 60 -16.15 -21.59 -15.78
C GLU A 60 -16.26 -23.03 -15.25
N PRO A 61 -17.01 -23.96 -15.88
CA PRO A 61 -17.04 -25.37 -15.45
C PRO A 61 -15.65 -26.00 -15.35
N LEU A 62 -14.82 -25.86 -16.38
CA LEU A 62 -13.47 -26.43 -16.39
C LEU A 62 -12.59 -25.81 -15.30
N SER A 63 -12.73 -24.51 -15.03
CA SER A 63 -11.97 -23.88 -13.94
C SER A 63 -12.35 -24.44 -12.56
N MET A 64 -13.64 -24.71 -12.34
CA MET A 64 -14.15 -25.25 -11.08
C MET A 64 -13.80 -26.73 -10.93
N GLU A 65 -13.92 -27.52 -12.00
CA GLU A 65 -13.46 -28.91 -12.02
C GLU A 65 -11.94 -29.00 -11.77
N ALA A 66 -11.16 -28.11 -12.39
CA ALA A 66 -9.72 -28.02 -12.15
C ALA A 66 -9.42 -27.68 -10.69
N TRP A 67 -10.15 -26.73 -10.08
CA TRP A 67 -10.03 -26.41 -8.66
C TRP A 67 -10.39 -27.60 -7.78
N GLN A 68 -11.50 -28.30 -8.03
CA GLN A 68 -11.90 -29.46 -7.24
C GLN A 68 -10.85 -30.58 -7.31
N TRP A 69 -10.33 -30.86 -8.52
CA TRP A 69 -9.30 -31.86 -8.69
C TRP A 69 -7.98 -31.48 -8.01
N PHE A 70 -7.52 -30.24 -8.21
CA PHE A 70 -6.27 -29.72 -7.65
C PHE A 70 -6.35 -29.57 -6.13
N GLY A 71 -7.45 -29.01 -5.64
CA GLY A 71 -7.76 -28.82 -4.23
C GLY A 71 -7.80 -30.12 -3.43
N ALA A 72 -8.20 -31.23 -4.05
CA ALA A 72 -8.20 -32.56 -3.42
C ALA A 72 -6.80 -33.17 -3.24
N GLN A 73 -5.77 -32.61 -3.89
CA GLN A 73 -4.41 -33.14 -3.78
C GLN A 73 -3.75 -32.71 -2.46
N PRO A 74 -2.88 -33.55 -1.86
CA PRO A 74 -2.10 -33.14 -0.70
C PRO A 74 -1.07 -32.08 -1.08
N LEU A 75 -0.83 -31.12 -0.19
CA LEU A 75 0.05 -29.98 -0.42
C LEU A 75 1.47 -30.40 -0.84
N ASN A 76 2.05 -31.36 -0.10
CA ASN A 76 3.42 -31.85 -0.32
C ASN A 76 3.66 -32.53 -1.66
N LYS A 77 2.61 -32.82 -2.44
CA LYS A 77 2.75 -33.36 -3.80
C LYS A 77 3.31 -32.33 -4.78
N TYR A 78 3.01 -31.04 -4.57
CA TYR A 78 3.37 -29.97 -5.51
C TYR A 78 4.23 -28.87 -4.87
N ILE A 79 4.04 -28.64 -3.58
CA ILE A 79 4.73 -27.57 -2.86
C ILE A 79 5.62 -28.20 -1.81
N SER A 80 6.93 -28.05 -1.95
CA SER A 80 7.90 -28.46 -0.94
C SER A 80 8.16 -27.33 0.05
N ARG A 81 8.74 -27.69 1.20
CA ARG A 81 9.29 -26.74 2.17
C ARG A 81 10.28 -25.78 1.52
N ASP A 82 11.22 -26.32 0.74
CA ASP A 82 12.25 -25.53 0.07
C ASP A 82 11.65 -24.51 -0.89
N ASN A 83 10.57 -24.86 -1.59
CA ASN A 83 9.86 -23.92 -2.47
C ASN A 83 9.30 -22.73 -1.67
N LEU A 84 8.69 -22.99 -0.51
CA LEU A 84 8.14 -21.93 0.35
C LEU A 84 9.24 -21.07 0.97
N GLN A 85 10.31 -21.70 1.46
CA GLN A 85 11.46 -20.97 2.00
C GLN A 85 12.12 -20.09 0.94
N HIS A 86 12.31 -20.61 -0.27
CA HIS A 86 12.88 -19.83 -1.37
C HIS A 86 11.99 -18.65 -1.76
N LEU A 87 10.68 -18.88 -1.90
CA LEU A 87 9.74 -17.81 -2.25
C LEU A 87 9.68 -16.72 -1.18
N MET A 88 9.58 -17.10 0.09
CA MET A 88 9.35 -16.15 1.19
C MET A 88 10.67 -15.52 1.67
N SER A 89 11.69 -16.32 1.91
CA SER A 89 12.94 -15.84 2.52
C SER A 89 13.92 -15.33 1.48
N ASP A 90 14.10 -16.03 0.36
CA ASP A 90 15.12 -15.65 -0.63
C ASP A 90 14.59 -14.62 -1.63
N TRP A 91 13.35 -14.76 -2.08
CA TRP A 91 12.76 -13.86 -3.05
C TRP A 91 12.02 -12.69 -2.41
N LEU A 92 11.03 -12.91 -1.55
CA LEU A 92 10.17 -11.85 -1.02
C LEU A 92 10.94 -10.89 -0.09
N LEU A 93 11.65 -11.42 0.92
CA LEU A 93 12.42 -10.57 1.85
C LEU A 93 13.58 -9.82 1.17
N SER A 94 14.07 -10.30 0.02
CA SER A 94 15.12 -9.61 -0.74
C SER A 94 14.61 -8.45 -1.60
N GLN A 95 13.29 -8.29 -1.79
CA GLN A 95 12.74 -7.19 -2.57
C GLN A 95 12.75 -5.86 -1.79
N PRO A 96 13.44 -4.81 -2.29
CA PRO A 96 13.27 -3.47 -1.76
C PRO A 96 11.89 -2.90 -2.14
N MET A 97 11.44 -1.91 -1.38
CA MET A 97 10.25 -1.14 -1.74
C MET A 97 10.48 -0.42 -3.08
N THR A 98 9.62 -0.67 -4.06
CA THR A 98 9.74 -0.06 -5.40
C THR A 98 9.39 1.43 -5.35
N ALA A 99 9.89 2.21 -6.31
CA ALA A 99 9.54 3.64 -6.39
C ALA A 99 8.02 3.88 -6.55
N VAL A 100 7.32 2.97 -7.25
CA VAL A 100 5.87 3.00 -7.40
C VAL A 100 5.19 2.78 -6.05
N MET A 101 5.54 1.71 -5.32
CA MET A 101 4.97 1.45 -4.00
C MET A 101 5.21 2.60 -3.02
N ARG A 102 6.41 3.20 -3.05
CA ARG A 102 6.72 4.39 -2.23
C ARG A 102 5.80 5.57 -2.55
N LYS A 103 5.57 5.82 -3.84
CA LYS A 103 4.65 6.85 -4.29
C LYS A 103 3.22 6.55 -3.82
N ASP A 104 2.76 5.31 -3.98
CA ASP A 104 1.43 4.90 -3.55
C ASP A 104 1.25 5.08 -2.03
N ILE A 105 2.27 4.74 -1.23
CA ILE A 105 2.25 4.99 0.22
C ILE A 105 2.07 6.48 0.52
N ARG A 106 2.80 7.37 -0.16
CA ARG A 106 2.63 8.82 0.04
C ARG A 106 1.24 9.30 -0.37
N ASP A 107 0.77 8.86 -1.53
CA ASP A 107 -0.54 9.27 -2.06
C ASP A 107 -1.68 8.75 -1.14
N ILE A 108 -1.56 7.53 -0.60
CA ILE A 108 -2.49 6.97 0.39
C ILE A 108 -2.41 7.72 1.73
N LEU A 109 -1.20 7.94 2.26
CA LEU A 109 -1.01 8.69 3.51
C LEU A 109 -1.62 10.09 3.40
N HIS A 110 -1.35 10.79 2.31
CA HIS A 110 -1.94 12.10 2.03
C HIS A 110 -3.47 12.02 2.01
N THR A 111 -4.03 11.04 1.29
CA THR A 111 -5.48 10.85 1.19
C THR A 111 -6.11 10.58 2.56
N VAL A 112 -5.52 9.71 3.37
CA VAL A 112 -6.04 9.34 4.70
C VAL A 112 -5.90 10.48 5.70
N ILE A 113 -4.74 11.13 5.76
CA ILE A 113 -4.46 12.23 6.71
C ILE A 113 -5.37 13.43 6.44
N TYR A 114 -5.51 13.81 5.17
CA TYR A 114 -6.30 14.98 4.75
C TYR A 114 -7.73 14.63 4.31
N HIS A 115 -8.22 13.43 4.65
CA HIS A 115 -9.59 13.06 4.31
C HIS A 115 -10.60 13.96 5.06
N PRO A 116 -11.62 14.54 4.40
CA PRO A 116 -12.58 15.45 5.03
C PRO A 116 -13.38 14.83 6.19
N VAL A 117 -13.46 13.50 6.27
CA VAL A 117 -14.12 12.81 7.40
C VAL A 117 -13.43 13.13 8.73
N ASN A 118 -12.13 13.39 8.71
CA ASN A 118 -11.31 13.62 9.90
C ASN A 118 -11.70 14.91 10.65
N ASP A 119 -12.44 15.82 10.01
CA ASP A 119 -12.93 17.05 10.63
C ASP A 119 -14.06 16.82 11.64
N ASN A 120 -14.75 15.68 11.53
CA ASN A 120 -15.94 15.37 12.33
C ASN A 120 -15.82 14.09 13.15
N VAL A 121 -14.69 13.38 13.05
CA VAL A 121 -14.41 12.16 13.81
C VAL A 121 -13.53 12.52 15.01
N PRO A 122 -13.94 12.24 16.26
CA PRO A 122 -13.12 12.47 17.43
C PRO A 122 -11.98 11.45 17.51
N LEU A 123 -10.85 11.84 18.11
CA LEU A 123 -9.71 10.94 18.35
C LEU A 123 -10.11 9.67 19.12
N SER A 124 -11.16 9.71 19.93
CA SER A 124 -11.72 8.56 20.65
C SER A 124 -12.27 7.44 19.75
N GLU A 125 -12.53 7.70 18.47
CA GLU A 125 -12.89 6.63 17.51
C GLU A 125 -11.66 5.83 17.04
N LEU A 126 -10.45 6.40 17.14
CA LEU A 126 -9.20 5.73 16.75
C LEU A 126 -8.57 4.95 17.91
N VAL A 127 -8.62 5.52 19.11
CA VAL A 127 -8.09 4.93 20.34
C VAL A 127 -9.18 5.03 21.38
N ASP A 128 -9.62 3.90 21.93
CA ASP A 128 -10.69 3.91 22.92
C ASP A 128 -10.16 4.20 24.35
N ASP A 129 -11.04 4.65 25.25
CA ASP A 129 -10.69 4.94 26.64
C ASP A 129 -10.10 3.71 27.35
N THR A 130 -10.54 2.50 27.01
CA THR A 130 -10.09 1.25 27.67
C THR A 130 -8.66 0.89 27.28
N GLN A 131 -8.22 1.19 26.06
CA GLN A 131 -6.84 1.03 25.61
C GLN A 131 -5.91 1.97 26.37
N VAL A 132 -6.32 3.23 26.55
CA VAL A 132 -5.55 4.21 27.33
C VAL A 132 -5.52 3.84 28.81
N GLU A 133 -6.64 3.43 29.38
CA GLU A 133 -6.70 2.93 30.76
C GLU A 133 -5.84 1.68 30.95
N THR A 134 -5.82 0.77 29.98
CA THR A 134 -4.96 -0.43 30.01
C THR A 134 -3.48 -0.04 30.01
N LEU A 135 -3.08 0.89 29.15
CA LEU A 135 -1.71 1.42 29.14
C LEU A 135 -1.37 2.14 30.45
N ALA A 136 -2.28 2.98 30.95
CA ALA A 136 -2.11 3.71 32.20
C ALA A 136 -1.99 2.76 33.40
N ASN A 137 -2.80 1.71 33.46
CA ASN A 137 -2.73 0.67 34.49
C ASN A 137 -1.42 -0.14 34.38
N TYR A 138 -0.96 -0.43 33.17
CA TYR A 138 0.31 -1.14 32.98
C TYR A 138 1.51 -0.30 33.46
N VAL A 139 1.59 0.97 33.05
CA VAL A 139 2.64 1.90 33.54
C VAL A 139 2.48 2.15 35.05
N GLY A 140 1.23 2.25 35.52
CA GLY A 140 0.86 2.47 36.92
C GLY A 140 1.11 1.27 37.85
N SER A 141 1.31 0.07 37.30
CA SER A 141 1.60 -1.14 38.09
C SER A 141 3.06 -1.55 38.05
N HIS A 142 3.90 -0.91 37.22
CA HIS A 142 5.29 -1.29 37.05
C HIS A 142 6.26 -0.10 37.16
N GLU A 143 7.03 -0.08 38.25
CA GLU A 143 7.98 0.99 38.57
C GLU A 143 9.06 1.18 37.48
N GLN A 144 9.54 0.09 36.88
CA GLN A 144 10.55 0.15 35.82
C GLN A 144 10.00 0.84 34.56
N GLN A 145 8.77 0.53 34.16
CA GLN A 145 8.10 1.10 33.00
C GLN A 145 7.76 2.58 33.24
N ARG A 146 7.36 2.95 34.46
CA ARG A 146 7.22 4.35 34.89
C ARG A 146 8.55 5.11 34.71
N ASN A 147 9.64 4.55 35.23
CA ASN A 147 10.95 5.19 35.17
C ASN A 147 11.43 5.36 33.71
N VAL A 148 11.20 4.36 32.85
CA VAL A 148 11.48 4.45 31.41
C VAL A 148 10.64 5.55 30.76
N LEU A 149 9.33 5.63 31.04
CA LEU A 149 8.46 6.66 30.48
C LEU A 149 8.91 8.07 30.91
N ILE A 150 9.18 8.29 32.19
CA ILE A 150 9.69 9.56 32.71
C ILE A 150 11.03 9.91 32.06
N HIS A 151 11.93 8.94 31.92
CA HIS A 151 13.21 9.13 31.25
C HIS A 151 13.04 9.50 29.77
N THR A 152 12.13 8.85 29.04
CA THR A 152 11.88 9.13 27.61
C THR A 152 11.24 10.51 27.41
N LEU A 153 10.33 10.94 28.31
CA LEU A 153 9.63 12.22 28.17
C LEU A 153 10.44 13.41 28.71
N VAL A 154 11.10 13.25 29.85
CA VAL A 154 11.80 14.33 30.55
C VAL A 154 13.30 14.31 30.28
N GLY A 155 13.90 13.13 30.11
CA GLY A 155 15.33 12.95 29.88
C GLY A 155 15.79 13.14 28.44
N ASN A 156 14.88 13.39 27.48
CA ASN A 156 15.23 13.55 26.07
C ASN A 156 15.91 14.91 25.80
N GLU A 157 16.99 14.90 25.01
CA GLU A 157 17.77 16.08 24.61
C GLU A 157 16.91 17.17 23.94
N THR A 158 15.83 16.82 23.21
CA THR A 158 14.90 17.79 22.64
C THR A 158 14.14 18.61 23.70
N PHE A 159 13.77 17.99 24.83
CA PHE A 159 13.15 18.71 25.95
C PHE A 159 14.16 19.62 26.65
N ALA A 160 15.42 19.18 26.77
CA ALA A 160 16.52 19.99 27.26
C ALA A 160 16.79 21.21 26.35
N ASP A 161 16.71 21.04 25.03
CA ASP A 161 16.88 22.13 24.08
C ASP A 161 15.73 23.14 24.15
N LEU A 162 14.48 22.68 24.28
CA LEU A 162 13.31 23.56 24.45
C LEU A 162 13.37 24.36 25.76
N LEU A 163 13.77 23.72 26.86
CA LEU A 163 14.04 24.42 28.13
C LEU A 163 15.18 25.43 27.96
N THR A 164 16.24 25.08 27.23
CA THR A 164 17.37 25.97 26.94
C THR A 164 16.94 27.21 26.18
N GLN A 165 16.14 27.05 25.13
CA GLN A 165 15.63 28.17 24.35
C GLN A 165 14.68 29.04 25.18
N THR A 166 13.75 28.42 25.92
CA THR A 166 12.79 29.16 26.76
C THR A 166 13.49 29.95 27.87
N LEU A 167 14.47 29.34 28.56
CA LEU A 167 15.28 30.02 29.58
C LEU A 167 16.17 31.11 29.00
N TYR A 168 16.78 30.87 27.83
CA TYR A 168 17.57 31.87 27.12
C TYR A 168 16.73 33.10 26.78
N HIS A 169 15.54 32.90 26.20
CA HIS A 169 14.59 33.98 25.91
C HIS A 169 14.14 34.70 27.19
N ALA A 170 13.76 33.97 28.24
CA ALA A 170 13.35 34.60 29.50
C ALA A 170 14.47 35.42 30.17
N ILE A 171 15.74 34.98 30.06
CA ILE A 171 16.90 35.73 30.59
C ILE A 171 17.17 36.98 29.74
N ASN A 172 17.08 36.87 28.41
CA ASN A 172 17.21 38.03 27.53
C ASN A 172 16.09 39.04 27.75
N ASP A 173 14.83 38.61 27.82
CA ASP A 173 13.68 39.47 28.09
C ASP A 173 13.78 40.14 29.46
N PHE A 174 14.29 39.42 30.48
CA PHE A 174 14.57 40.00 31.79
C PHE A 174 15.68 41.06 31.73
N MET A 175 16.78 40.80 31.01
CA MET A 175 17.87 41.77 30.85
C MET A 175 17.38 43.01 30.10
N GLU A 176 16.68 42.83 28.98
CA GLU A 176 16.14 43.90 28.15
C GLU A 176 15.12 44.74 28.93
N SER A 177 14.16 44.11 29.59
CA SER A 177 13.16 44.81 30.40
C SER A 177 13.73 45.49 31.65
N THR A 178 14.81 44.95 32.25
CA THR A 178 15.50 45.58 33.39
C THR A 178 16.38 46.73 32.94
N LEU A 179 17.02 46.62 31.76
CA LEU A 179 17.79 47.69 31.14
C LEU A 179 16.90 48.85 30.67
N ASP A 180 15.72 48.57 30.12
CA ASP A 180 14.74 49.57 29.69
C ASP A 180 14.10 50.28 30.89
N LYS A 181 13.77 49.56 31.96
CA LYS A 181 13.24 50.15 33.20
C LYS A 181 14.28 50.92 34.03
N ALA A 182 15.58 50.71 33.78
CA ALA A 182 16.66 51.46 34.41
C ALA A 182 16.89 52.85 33.78
N GLY A 183 16.03 53.29 32.85
CA GLY A 183 16.03 54.61 32.19
C GLY A 183 15.74 55.82 33.11
N GLY A 184 16.32 55.87 34.31
CA GLY A 184 16.05 56.94 35.28
C GLY A 184 17.15 57.30 36.27
N VAL A 185 18.33 56.68 36.28
CA VAL A 185 19.42 57.08 37.21
C VAL A 185 20.76 57.24 36.49
N GLY A 186 20.89 58.34 35.75
CA GLY A 186 22.12 58.73 35.07
C GLY A 186 23.18 59.23 36.04
N LYS A 187 24.23 58.43 36.28
CA LYS A 187 25.66 58.84 36.37
C LYS A 187 26.63 57.73 36.82
N LEU A 188 26.15 56.60 37.36
CA LEU A 188 27.02 55.44 37.70
C LEU A 188 27.23 54.46 36.52
N MET A 189 26.45 54.60 35.44
CA MET A 189 26.38 53.63 34.35
C MET A 189 27.51 53.73 33.31
N LYS A 190 28.27 54.83 33.23
CA LYS A 190 29.35 55.00 32.23
C LYS A 190 30.63 54.22 32.56
N LEU A 191 30.86 53.87 33.83
CA LEU A 191 32.00 53.03 34.23
C LEU A 191 31.68 51.52 34.17
N GLY A 192 30.42 51.13 34.36
CA GLY A 192 29.95 49.75 34.15
C GLY A 192 29.90 49.38 32.66
N ARG A 193 29.54 50.31 31.77
CA ARG A 193 29.44 50.07 30.32
C ARG A 193 30.74 49.61 29.68
N SER A 194 31.88 50.21 30.03
CA SER A 194 33.17 49.88 29.39
C SER A 194 33.78 48.56 29.86
N SER A 195 33.47 48.12 31.08
CA SER A 195 33.87 46.80 31.58
C SER A 195 32.92 45.70 31.12
N PHE A 196 31.64 46.03 30.91
CA PHE A 196 30.65 45.13 30.35
C PHE A 196 30.85 44.95 28.84
N GLU A 197 30.86 46.00 28.03
CA GLU A 197 31.05 45.94 26.55
C GLU A 197 32.36 45.25 26.12
N LYS A 198 33.40 45.29 26.96
CA LYS A 198 34.67 44.60 26.71
C LYS A 198 34.62 43.10 27.04
N ALA A 199 33.59 42.66 27.76
CA ALA A 199 33.28 41.26 28.06
C ALA A 199 32.07 40.71 27.25
N THR A 200 31.17 41.56 26.74
CA THR A 200 29.96 41.16 25.97
C THR A 200 30.13 41.06 24.46
N ASN A 201 31.34 41.19 23.90
CA ASN A 201 31.50 41.07 22.44
C ASN A 201 31.62 39.59 22.03
N ARG A 202 30.49 38.98 21.64
CA ARG A 202 30.27 37.63 21.06
C ARG A 202 30.63 36.41 21.93
N ASN A 203 31.61 36.54 22.82
CA ASN A 203 32.08 35.45 23.69
C ASN A 203 31.16 35.21 24.90
N LEU A 204 30.31 36.17 25.28
CA LEU A 204 29.38 35.99 26.39
C LEU A 204 28.16 35.19 25.96
N ASP A 205 27.63 35.43 24.76
CA ASP A 205 26.48 34.69 24.23
C ASP A 205 26.84 33.21 24.02
N GLU A 206 27.98 32.92 23.39
CA GLU A 206 28.45 31.54 23.20
C GLU A 206 28.74 30.84 24.54
N LYS A 207 29.33 31.55 25.52
CA LYS A 207 29.60 30.99 26.86
C LYS A 207 28.33 30.85 27.69
N LEU A 208 27.36 31.74 27.55
CA LEU A 208 26.06 31.67 28.21
C LEU A 208 25.25 30.52 27.61
N GLN A 209 25.26 30.36 26.29
CA GLN A 209 24.64 29.24 25.60
C GLN A 209 25.29 27.91 26.00
N ALA A 210 26.63 27.82 26.00
CA ALA A 210 27.34 26.62 26.46
C ALA A 210 27.13 26.33 27.96
N TYR A 211 27.07 27.37 28.79
CA TYR A 211 26.79 27.24 30.22
C TYR A 211 25.35 26.83 30.48
N LEU A 212 24.37 27.42 29.79
CA LEU A 212 22.97 27.02 29.86
C LEU A 212 22.82 25.59 29.35
N HIS A 213 23.34 25.23 28.20
CA HIS A 213 23.25 23.86 27.66
C HIS A 213 23.87 22.82 28.62
N ARG A 214 25.03 23.11 29.21
CA ARG A 214 25.68 22.24 30.22
C ARG A 214 24.89 22.15 31.53
N ASN A 215 24.41 23.27 32.07
CA ASN A 215 23.63 23.29 33.31
C ASN A 215 22.20 22.80 33.13
N ILE A 216 21.66 22.88 31.92
CA ILE A 216 20.33 22.39 31.58
C ILE A 216 20.36 20.89 31.41
N LYS A 217 21.43 20.29 30.88
CA LYS A 217 21.62 18.83 31.00
C LYS A 217 21.59 18.36 32.46
N ASP A 218 22.23 19.10 33.36
CA ASP A 218 22.16 18.84 34.80
C ASP A 218 20.77 19.14 35.40
N LEU A 219 20.06 20.17 34.93
CA LEU A 219 18.71 20.52 35.34
C LEU A 219 17.69 19.49 34.87
N THR A 220 17.78 19.01 33.64
CA THR A 220 16.97 17.95 33.04
C THR A 220 17.17 16.64 33.80
N ARG A 221 18.42 16.28 34.13
CA ARG A 221 18.70 15.12 34.99
C ARG A 221 18.13 15.28 36.41
N ARG A 222 18.19 16.50 36.97
CA ARG A 222 17.58 16.80 38.27
C ARG A 222 16.05 16.81 38.20
N ALA A 223 15.47 17.30 37.11
CA ALA A 223 14.04 17.31 36.85
C ALA A 223 13.52 15.88 36.66
N GLU A 224 14.28 15.03 35.96
CA GLU A 224 14.02 13.60 35.83
C GLU A 224 14.10 12.90 37.18
N ALA A 225 15.19 13.10 37.96
CA ALA A 225 15.31 12.52 39.29
C ALA A 225 14.21 13.02 40.25
N ASN A 226 13.83 14.30 40.12
CA ASN A 226 12.74 14.88 40.91
C ASN A 226 11.38 14.33 40.48
N ALA A 227 11.14 14.14 39.18
CA ALA A 227 9.94 13.52 38.63
C ALA A 227 9.85 12.05 39.03
N GLN A 228 10.94 11.29 38.96
CA GLN A 228 11.00 9.90 39.44
C GLN A 228 10.77 9.80 40.95
N ALA A 229 11.22 10.79 41.73
CA ALA A 229 11.03 10.80 43.18
C ALA A 229 9.63 11.24 43.63
N HIS A 230 8.90 12.03 42.82
CA HIS A 230 7.63 12.65 43.22
C HIS A 230 6.43 12.29 42.34
N LEU A 231 6.63 11.57 41.23
CA LEU A 231 5.54 10.97 40.47
C LEU A 231 5.46 9.49 40.85
N SER A 232 4.54 9.17 41.75
CA SER A 232 4.13 7.80 42.00
C SER A 232 3.59 7.13 40.73
N ASN A 233 3.52 5.80 40.74
CA ASN A 233 2.98 5.08 39.59
C ASN A 233 1.52 5.48 39.33
N GLU A 234 0.75 5.70 40.39
CA GLU A 234 -0.65 6.16 40.35
C GLU A 234 -0.78 7.57 39.77
N GLU A 235 0.16 8.46 40.04
CA GLU A 235 0.16 9.82 39.48
C GLU A 235 0.48 9.81 37.98
N VAL A 236 1.44 8.99 37.53
CA VAL A 236 1.74 8.84 36.10
C VAL A 236 0.55 8.24 35.36
N ALA A 237 -0.08 7.19 35.91
CA ALA A 237 -1.30 6.62 35.35
C ALA A 237 -2.43 7.66 35.24
N ARG A 238 -2.64 8.45 36.31
CA ARG A 238 -3.65 9.52 36.32
C ARG A 238 -3.35 10.60 35.29
N LEU A 239 -2.08 10.98 35.10
CA LEU A 239 -1.69 11.97 34.10
C LEU A 239 -1.97 11.49 32.67
N LEU A 240 -1.74 10.20 32.37
CA LEU A 240 -2.07 9.61 31.07
C LEU A 240 -3.58 9.66 30.80
N VAL A 241 -4.40 9.20 31.75
CA VAL A 241 -5.87 9.22 31.62
C VAL A 241 -6.40 10.66 31.53
N THR A 242 -5.86 11.57 32.35
CA THR A 242 -6.28 12.99 32.34
C THR A 242 -5.88 13.69 31.04
N GLY A 243 -4.67 13.41 30.53
CA GLY A 243 -4.20 13.94 29.26
C GLY A 243 -5.08 13.48 28.10
N TRP A 244 -5.42 12.18 28.08
CA TRP A 244 -6.31 11.62 27.09
C TRP A 244 -7.72 12.22 27.15
N ALA A 245 -8.33 12.31 28.34
CA ALA A 245 -9.64 12.92 28.53
C ALA A 245 -9.72 14.37 28.00
N ARG A 246 -8.58 15.06 27.91
CA ARG A 246 -8.50 16.44 27.39
C ARG A 246 -8.47 16.53 25.87
N ILE A 247 -7.95 15.51 25.19
CA ILE A 247 -7.75 15.53 23.73
C ILE A 247 -8.72 14.63 22.96
N LYS A 248 -9.33 13.64 23.61
CA LYS A 248 -10.08 12.57 22.92
C LYS A 248 -11.27 13.06 22.08
N GLU A 249 -11.89 14.16 22.46
CA GLU A 249 -13.02 14.79 21.74
C GLU A 249 -12.55 15.74 20.61
N GLN A 250 -11.25 15.97 20.47
CA GLN A 250 -10.72 16.76 19.36
C GLN A 250 -10.87 15.99 18.06
N PRO A 251 -11.17 16.67 16.94
CA PRO A 251 -11.27 16.02 15.64
C PRO A 251 -9.91 15.44 15.24
N VAL A 252 -9.91 14.32 14.53
CA VAL A 252 -8.70 13.67 13.98
C VAL A 252 -7.89 14.65 13.12
N SER A 253 -8.56 15.57 12.41
CA SER A 253 -7.89 16.60 11.61
C SER A 253 -7.02 17.56 12.44
N HIS A 254 -7.20 17.63 13.76
CA HIS A 254 -6.30 18.38 14.63
C HIS A 254 -4.84 17.89 14.53
N LEU A 255 -4.61 16.60 14.23
CA LEU A 255 -3.27 16.06 14.03
C LEU A 255 -2.54 16.71 12.85
N GLN A 256 -3.27 17.21 11.85
CA GLN A 256 -2.70 17.88 10.68
C GLN A 256 -1.94 19.16 11.07
N THR A 257 -2.29 19.80 12.19
CA THR A 257 -1.59 21.00 12.67
C THR A 257 -0.13 20.75 13.08
N TYR A 258 0.23 19.49 13.30
CA TYR A 258 1.59 19.06 13.61
C TYR A 258 2.36 18.59 12.38
N LEU A 259 1.71 18.56 11.21
CA LEU A 259 2.31 18.13 9.95
C LEU A 259 2.67 19.35 9.10
N HIS A 260 3.86 19.29 8.50
CA HIS A 260 4.32 20.23 7.50
C HIS A 260 4.01 19.66 6.12
N ASP A 261 3.45 20.47 5.22
CA ASP A 261 3.13 20.07 3.85
C ASP A 261 3.79 21.02 2.83
N GLU A 262 5.08 21.24 3.02
CA GLU A 262 5.91 22.01 2.08
C GLU A 262 6.52 21.08 1.03
N THR A 263 6.61 21.54 -0.22
CA THR A 263 7.04 20.75 -1.38
C THR A 263 8.39 20.04 -1.22
N ASP A 264 9.29 20.59 -0.39
CA ASP A 264 10.65 20.05 -0.17
C ASP A 264 10.86 19.50 1.26
N ASN A 265 9.85 19.55 2.13
CA ASN A 265 9.94 19.14 3.53
C ASN A 265 8.59 18.65 4.08
N SER A 266 7.89 17.82 3.31
CA SER A 266 6.60 17.27 3.72
C SER A 266 6.80 16.22 4.82
N SER A 267 5.98 16.28 5.86
CA SER A 267 5.95 15.27 6.92
C SER A 267 5.55 13.89 6.37
N ILE A 268 4.79 13.85 5.28
CA ILE A 268 4.44 12.61 4.59
C ILE A 268 5.68 11.96 3.96
N ASP A 269 6.56 12.76 3.36
CA ASP A 269 7.82 12.25 2.80
C ASP A 269 8.73 11.67 3.89
N HIS A 270 8.81 12.33 5.05
CA HIS A 270 9.59 11.83 6.19
C HIS A 270 9.02 10.55 6.79
N ILE A 271 7.69 10.45 6.91
CA ILE A 271 7.01 9.23 7.36
C ILE A 271 7.28 8.09 6.38
N GLU A 272 7.13 8.33 5.07
CA GLU A 272 7.40 7.33 4.05
C GLU A 272 8.86 6.89 4.06
N ALA A 273 9.81 7.83 4.12
CA ALA A 273 11.24 7.52 4.22
C ALA A 273 11.57 6.69 5.47
N SER A 274 10.93 6.98 6.60
CA SER A 274 11.10 6.22 7.86
C SER A 274 10.54 4.80 7.75
N ILE A 275 9.37 4.64 7.11
CA ILE A 275 8.79 3.33 6.79
C ILE A 275 9.73 2.56 5.86
N GLN A 276 10.22 3.19 4.80
CA GLN A 276 11.13 2.59 3.84
C GLN A 276 12.43 2.13 4.51
N GLN A 277 13.05 2.98 5.35
CA GLN A 277 14.26 2.65 6.09
C GLN A 277 14.04 1.46 7.02
N SER A 278 12.94 1.49 7.78
CA SER A 278 12.59 0.41 8.71
C SER A 278 12.35 -0.90 7.96
N TYR A 279 11.57 -0.87 6.87
CA TYR A 279 11.32 -2.01 6.00
C TYR A 279 12.62 -2.58 5.43
N ASN A 280 13.47 -1.72 4.83
CA ASN A 280 14.73 -2.15 4.22
C ASN A 280 15.71 -2.75 5.24
N ARG A 281 15.72 -2.25 6.48
CA ARG A 281 16.54 -2.83 7.55
C ARG A 281 16.00 -4.16 8.03
N LEU A 282 14.69 -4.23 8.28
CA LEU A 282 14.05 -5.42 8.86
C LEU A 282 14.05 -6.59 7.87
N ARG A 283 13.71 -6.34 6.60
CA ARG A 283 13.57 -7.39 5.58
C ARG A 283 14.83 -8.22 5.39
N VAL A 284 16.01 -7.59 5.40
CA VAL A 284 17.31 -8.27 5.24
C VAL A 284 17.95 -8.66 6.58
N SER A 285 17.26 -8.42 7.70
CA SER A 285 17.84 -8.69 9.02
C SER A 285 17.97 -10.20 9.25
N PRO A 286 19.11 -10.67 9.78
CA PRO A 286 19.28 -12.09 10.12
C PRO A 286 18.20 -12.60 11.08
N TYR A 287 17.72 -11.72 11.97
CA TYR A 287 16.63 -12.00 12.89
C TYR A 287 15.33 -12.36 12.16
N LEU A 288 14.86 -11.49 11.24
CA LEU A 288 13.61 -11.75 10.52
C LEU A 288 13.72 -12.98 9.61
N HIS A 289 14.86 -13.16 8.93
CA HIS A 289 15.09 -14.36 8.13
C HIS A 289 15.01 -15.64 8.95
N THR A 290 15.63 -15.66 10.14
CA THR A 290 15.58 -16.82 11.04
C THR A 290 14.15 -17.13 11.49
N LEU A 291 13.38 -16.09 11.85
CA LEU A 291 11.98 -16.26 12.23
C LEU A 291 11.10 -16.72 11.07
N ALA A 292 11.32 -16.20 9.86
CA ALA A 292 10.59 -16.59 8.67
C ALA A 292 10.81 -18.07 8.36
N VAL A 293 12.07 -18.53 8.35
CA VAL A 293 12.41 -19.94 8.14
C VAL A 293 11.76 -20.84 9.20
N ALA A 294 11.91 -20.50 10.49
CA ALA A 294 11.33 -21.30 11.57
C ALA A 294 9.79 -21.34 11.51
N SER A 295 9.15 -20.25 11.09
CA SER A 295 7.69 -20.18 10.92
C SER A 295 7.22 -21.03 9.75
N ILE A 296 7.92 -20.97 8.62
CA ILE A 296 7.64 -21.81 7.44
C ILE A 296 7.83 -23.28 7.79
N ASP A 297 8.88 -23.62 8.53
CA ASP A 297 9.15 -24.99 8.97
C ASP A 297 8.00 -25.52 9.80
N THR A 298 7.62 -24.78 10.84
CA THR A 298 6.54 -25.16 11.75
C THR A 298 5.20 -25.30 11.02
N TRP A 299 4.87 -24.33 10.16
CA TRP A 299 3.63 -24.35 9.40
C TRP A 299 3.60 -25.54 8.41
N TYR A 300 4.70 -25.77 7.69
CA TYR A 300 4.78 -26.85 6.72
C TYR A 300 4.69 -28.22 7.40
N ASP A 301 5.37 -28.42 8.53
CA ASP A 301 5.27 -29.67 9.29
C ASP A 301 3.83 -30.01 9.70
N ASN A 302 3.04 -28.99 10.04
CA ASN A 302 1.65 -29.15 10.45
C ASN A 302 0.68 -29.40 9.28
N HIS A 303 0.98 -28.88 8.08
CA HIS A 303 0.01 -28.82 6.97
C HIS A 303 0.43 -29.55 5.69
N GLN A 304 1.65 -30.07 5.60
CA GLN A 304 2.16 -30.69 4.37
C GLN A 304 1.31 -31.87 3.86
N ALA A 305 0.64 -32.59 4.76
CA ALA A 305 -0.22 -33.72 4.42
C ALA A 305 -1.68 -33.31 4.17
N ASP A 306 -2.07 -32.09 4.53
CA ASP A 306 -3.42 -31.57 4.30
C ASP A 306 -3.65 -31.36 2.81
N THR A 307 -4.93 -31.42 2.41
CA THR A 307 -5.32 -31.10 1.03
C THR A 307 -5.18 -29.61 0.76
N ILE A 308 -4.87 -29.25 -0.47
CA ILE A 308 -4.75 -27.85 -0.89
C ILE A 308 -6.05 -27.06 -0.59
N ALA A 309 -7.22 -27.69 -0.78
CA ALA A 309 -8.50 -27.08 -0.45
C ALA A 309 -8.64 -26.80 1.06
N THR A 310 -8.16 -27.69 1.93
CA THR A 310 -8.21 -27.49 3.39
C THR A 310 -7.30 -26.31 3.79
N VAL A 311 -6.10 -26.27 3.24
CA VAL A 311 -5.16 -25.17 3.47
C VAL A 311 -5.74 -23.84 2.96
N ALA A 312 -6.31 -23.82 1.76
CA ALA A 312 -6.93 -22.63 1.18
C ALA A 312 -8.14 -22.14 1.99
N ALA A 313 -8.99 -23.05 2.47
CA ALA A 313 -10.13 -22.72 3.31
C ALA A 313 -9.72 -22.06 4.64
N SER A 314 -8.54 -22.38 5.18
CA SER A 314 -8.00 -21.71 6.38
C SER A 314 -7.72 -20.21 6.15
N LEU A 315 -7.59 -19.79 4.89
CA LEU A 315 -7.43 -18.40 4.45
C LEU A 315 -8.72 -17.80 3.88
N HIS A 316 -9.88 -18.43 4.14
CA HIS A 316 -11.18 -18.06 3.56
C HIS A 316 -11.25 -18.17 2.02
N ILE A 317 -10.39 -18.99 1.42
CA ILE A 317 -10.45 -19.33 0.00
C ILE A 317 -11.18 -20.68 -0.11
N ASP A 318 -12.50 -20.62 -0.05
CA ASP A 318 -13.39 -21.78 -0.18
C ASP A 318 -14.00 -21.89 -1.58
N GLU A 319 -14.88 -22.88 -1.80
CA GLU A 319 -15.52 -23.09 -3.10
C GLU A 319 -16.35 -21.88 -3.55
N GLN A 320 -16.97 -21.14 -2.62
CA GLN A 320 -17.73 -19.94 -2.95
C GLN A 320 -16.78 -18.83 -3.42
N ALA A 321 -15.67 -18.60 -2.71
CA ALA A 321 -14.65 -17.64 -3.10
C ALA A 321 -14.07 -17.97 -4.48
N MET A 322 -13.76 -19.26 -4.73
CA MET A 322 -13.25 -19.73 -6.03
C MET A 322 -14.26 -19.57 -7.16
N THR A 323 -15.55 -19.82 -6.89
CA THR A 323 -16.62 -19.57 -7.87
C THR A 323 -16.67 -18.10 -8.24
N GLN A 324 -16.71 -17.21 -7.25
CA GLN A 324 -16.75 -15.76 -7.50
C GLN A 324 -15.51 -15.27 -8.27
N PHE A 325 -14.33 -15.79 -7.94
CA PHE A 325 -13.09 -15.47 -8.63
C PHE A 325 -13.12 -15.95 -10.09
N SER A 326 -13.60 -17.18 -10.34
CA SER A 326 -13.76 -17.71 -11.70
C SER A 326 -14.69 -16.85 -12.53
N THR A 327 -15.88 -16.53 -12.00
CA THR A 327 -16.86 -15.67 -12.69
C THR A 327 -16.29 -14.29 -12.98
N ALA A 328 -15.51 -13.71 -12.05
CA ALA A 328 -14.90 -12.39 -12.23
C ALA A 328 -13.83 -12.37 -13.34
N LEU A 329 -13.14 -13.48 -13.58
CA LEU A 329 -12.12 -13.59 -14.62
C LEU A 329 -12.64 -14.02 -15.99
N LEU A 330 -13.89 -14.49 -16.10
CA LEU A 330 -14.51 -14.89 -17.37
C LEU A 330 -14.36 -13.84 -18.49
N PRO A 331 -14.55 -12.53 -18.27
CA PRO A 331 -14.35 -11.54 -19.33
C PRO A 331 -12.93 -11.55 -19.91
N VAL A 332 -11.90 -11.74 -19.07
CA VAL A 332 -10.50 -11.82 -19.52
C VAL A 332 -10.28 -13.08 -20.35
N VAL A 333 -10.86 -14.22 -19.92
CA VAL A 333 -10.79 -15.48 -20.68
C VAL A 333 -11.50 -15.33 -22.02
N HIS A 334 -12.68 -14.72 -22.05
CA HIS A 334 -13.43 -14.44 -23.27
C HIS A 334 -12.66 -13.52 -24.22
N ASP A 335 -12.05 -12.44 -23.74
CA ASP A 335 -11.24 -11.56 -24.57
C ASP A 335 -10.01 -12.29 -25.13
N ALA A 336 -9.36 -13.14 -24.33
CA ALA A 336 -8.25 -13.96 -24.78
C ALA A 336 -8.68 -14.96 -25.88
N LEU A 337 -9.82 -15.62 -25.72
CA LEU A 337 -10.36 -16.58 -26.69
C LEU A 337 -10.79 -15.91 -28.01
N ASP A 338 -11.26 -14.66 -27.99
CA ASP A 338 -11.58 -13.87 -29.20
C ASP A 338 -10.36 -13.22 -29.83
N SER A 339 -9.21 -13.25 -29.16
CA SER A 339 -8.03 -12.54 -29.62
C SER A 339 -7.48 -13.12 -30.93
N PRO A 340 -6.93 -12.27 -31.82
CA PRO A 340 -6.19 -12.75 -32.99
C PRO A 340 -5.01 -13.64 -32.62
N TRP A 341 -4.43 -13.43 -31.43
CA TRP A 341 -3.37 -14.26 -30.88
C TRP A 341 -3.84 -15.71 -30.72
N PHE A 342 -4.98 -15.95 -30.06
CA PHE A 342 -5.50 -17.30 -29.85
C PHE A 342 -5.85 -17.98 -31.17
N VAL A 343 -6.58 -17.28 -32.04
CA VAL A 343 -6.96 -17.78 -33.38
C VAL A 343 -5.74 -18.20 -34.18
N ALA A 344 -4.68 -17.39 -34.19
CA ALA A 344 -3.46 -17.70 -34.93
C ALA A 344 -2.76 -18.95 -34.39
N HIS A 345 -2.62 -19.09 -33.07
CA HIS A 345 -1.92 -20.23 -32.45
C HIS A 345 -2.70 -21.54 -32.62
N ILE A 346 -4.03 -21.50 -32.52
CA ILE A 346 -4.87 -22.67 -32.75
C ILE A 346 -4.84 -23.07 -34.23
N ARG A 347 -4.90 -22.11 -35.14
CA ARG A 347 -4.75 -22.38 -36.58
C ARG A 347 -3.40 -23.03 -36.88
N GLU A 348 -2.30 -22.47 -36.37
CA GLU A 348 -0.95 -23.04 -36.54
C GLU A 348 -0.86 -24.48 -36.00
N MET A 349 -1.40 -24.74 -34.80
CA MET A 349 -1.46 -26.08 -34.22
C MET A 349 -2.24 -27.05 -35.12
N LEU A 350 -3.39 -26.64 -35.64
CA LEU A 350 -4.22 -27.47 -36.53
C LEU A 350 -3.55 -27.71 -37.88
N GLU A 351 -2.93 -26.69 -38.48
CA GLU A 351 -2.14 -26.83 -39.71
C GLU A 351 -1.01 -27.85 -39.51
N ALA A 352 -0.29 -27.77 -38.39
CA ALA A 352 0.74 -28.73 -38.03
C ALA A 352 0.18 -30.14 -37.81
N PHE A 353 -1.01 -30.27 -37.22
CA PHE A 353 -1.71 -31.54 -37.05
C PHE A 353 -2.09 -32.17 -38.40
N TYR A 354 -2.73 -31.42 -39.30
CA TYR A 354 -3.10 -31.90 -40.64
C TYR A 354 -1.90 -32.11 -41.56
N ALA A 355 -0.75 -31.51 -41.27
CA ALA A 355 0.47 -31.74 -42.02
C ALA A 355 1.06 -33.14 -41.81
N GLN A 356 0.72 -33.82 -40.70
CA GLN A 356 1.29 -35.12 -40.32
C GLN A 356 0.86 -36.23 -41.29
N SER A 357 1.82 -37.07 -41.70
CA SER A 357 1.61 -38.08 -42.75
C SER A 357 0.48 -39.06 -42.43
N HIS A 358 0.39 -39.53 -41.18
CA HIS A 358 -0.65 -40.48 -40.77
C HIS A 358 -2.07 -39.86 -40.80
N ILE A 359 -2.19 -38.57 -40.53
CA ILE A 359 -3.48 -37.85 -40.63
C ILE A 359 -3.87 -37.70 -42.10
N LYS A 360 -2.92 -37.32 -42.96
CA LYS A 360 -3.15 -37.22 -44.41
C LYS A 360 -3.55 -38.56 -45.03
N GLU A 361 -2.87 -39.64 -44.66
CA GLU A 361 -3.20 -41.00 -45.10
C GLU A 361 -4.60 -41.42 -44.62
N GLY A 362 -4.95 -41.16 -43.36
CA GLY A 362 -6.28 -41.45 -42.83
C GLY A 362 -7.40 -40.64 -43.47
N LEU A 363 -7.14 -39.39 -43.87
CA LEU A 363 -8.10 -38.55 -44.60
C LEU A 363 -8.23 -38.96 -46.08
N ALA A 364 -7.15 -39.46 -46.70
CA ALA A 364 -7.17 -39.95 -48.07
C ALA A 364 -7.95 -41.26 -48.22
N LEU A 365 -7.83 -42.17 -47.25
CA LEU A 365 -8.54 -43.46 -47.23
C LEU A 365 -10.07 -43.35 -47.10
N ASN A 366 -10.59 -42.18 -46.67
CA ASN A 366 -12.02 -41.92 -46.54
C ASN A 366 -12.63 -41.16 -47.74
N ASN A 367 -11.81 -40.81 -48.74
CA ASN A 367 -12.23 -40.12 -49.96
C ASN A 367 -12.24 -41.02 -51.22
N GLU A 368 -11.94 -42.32 -51.07
CA GLU A 368 -12.22 -43.38 -52.06
C GLU A 368 -13.51 -44.11 -51.69
#